data_AF-A0AAD7EBX6-F1
#
_entry.id   AF-A0AAD7EBX6-F1
#
_cell.length_a   1.000
_cell.length_b   1.000
_cell.length_c   1.000
_cell.angle_alpha   90.00
_cell.angle_beta   90.00
_cell.angle_gamma   90.00
#
_symmetry.space_group_name_H-M   'P 1'
#
loop_
_entity.id
_entity.type
_entity.pdbx_description
1 polymer ?
#
loop_
_entity_poly.entity_id
_entity_poly.type
_entity_poly.pdbx_seq_one_letter_code
_entity_poly.pdbx_strand_id
1 'polypeptide(L)'
;MWIRLVVVASAAAFRSLVHVISSTPAVDRLRQSLSAAEEAEVAKQKAEDGMEMLWIWKVEVATGEDQDVVENKVLRIAWAKACAKVMCYTEETDLLEEEMCRVLQFFQWHADWWRARVGSRAVRQDKVLREGHGSYALKQAACQDGMRAGFEDQWRGLARLVVDARAACAKVKVDDKWEESDEKADERVGLTDPFD
;
A
#
# COMPACT_ATOMS: atom_id res chain seq x y z
N MET A 1 -24.96 -54.15 10.74
CA MET A 1 -24.16 -55.39 10.84
C MET A 1 -23.26 -55.35 9.60
N TRP A 2 -21.96 -55.09 9.62
CA TRP A 2 -20.91 -55.77 10.38
C TRP A 2 -19.71 -54.85 10.69
N ILE A 3 -19.35 -54.85 11.98
CA ILE A 3 -17.99 -54.85 12.55
C ILE A 3 -17.18 -53.53 12.51
N ARG A 4 -17.25 -52.84 13.65
CA ARG A 4 -16.09 -52.25 14.36
C ARG A 4 -14.92 -53.23 14.35
N LEU A 5 -13.78 -52.87 13.76
CA LEU A 5 -12.51 -53.51 14.06
C LEU A 5 -11.58 -52.49 14.70
N VAL A 6 -11.49 -52.62 16.03
CA VAL A 6 -10.44 -52.05 16.86
C VAL A 6 -9.11 -52.61 16.35
N VAL A 7 -8.19 -51.73 15.95
CA VAL A 7 -6.77 -52.09 15.86
C VAL A 7 -6.05 -51.29 16.94
N VAL A 8 -6.05 -51.84 18.14
CA VAL A 8 -4.93 -51.64 19.06
C VAL A 8 -3.80 -52.52 18.49
N ALA A 9 -2.92 -51.92 17.72
CA ALA A 9 -1.65 -52.52 17.36
C ALA A 9 -0.57 -51.45 17.56
N SER A 10 0.30 -51.75 18.53
CA SER A 10 1.62 -51.19 18.81
C SER A 10 2.01 -49.93 18.03
N ALA A 11 2.38 -48.87 18.74
CA ALA A 11 3.02 -47.68 18.16
C ALA A 11 4.22 -48.02 17.25
N ALA A 12 4.82 -49.22 17.36
CA ALA A 12 5.83 -49.71 16.41
C ALA A 12 5.26 -50.03 15.01
N ALA A 13 4.06 -50.59 14.92
CA ALA A 13 3.41 -50.89 13.64
C ALA A 13 2.91 -49.63 12.93
N PHE A 14 2.38 -48.65 13.68
CA PHE A 14 2.00 -47.36 13.09
C PHE A 14 3.23 -46.54 12.69
N ARG A 15 4.31 -46.54 13.49
CA ARG A 15 5.58 -45.91 13.10
C ARG A 15 6.22 -46.61 11.88
N SER A 16 6.14 -47.93 11.79
CA SER A 16 6.62 -48.68 10.62
C SER A 16 5.77 -48.40 9.38
N LEU A 17 4.44 -48.33 9.50
CA LEU A 17 3.54 -47.99 8.40
C LEU A 17 3.72 -46.53 7.95
N VAL A 18 3.86 -45.58 8.88
CA VAL A 18 4.15 -44.17 8.57
C VAL A 18 5.51 -44.01 7.91
N HIS A 19 6.54 -44.76 8.36
CA HIS A 19 7.86 -44.75 7.73
C HIS A 19 7.86 -45.38 6.34
N VAL A 20 7.04 -46.41 6.11
CA VAL A 20 6.86 -47.03 4.78
C VAL A 20 6.10 -46.09 3.85
N ILE A 21 5.03 -45.45 4.33
CA ILE A 21 4.24 -44.48 3.55
C ILE A 21 5.07 -43.23 3.24
N SER A 22 5.87 -42.73 4.19
CA SER A 22 6.78 -41.59 3.99
C SER A 22 8.01 -41.91 3.14
N SER A 23 8.31 -43.20 2.90
CA SER A 23 9.43 -43.68 2.07
C SER A 23 8.96 -44.21 0.71
N THR A 24 7.70 -43.99 0.34
CA THR A 24 7.25 -44.36 -1.01
C THR A 24 7.71 -43.29 -2.01
N PRO A 25 8.27 -43.69 -3.17
CA PRO A 25 8.75 -42.75 -4.19
C PRO A 25 7.62 -41.90 -4.79
N ALA A 26 6.36 -42.21 -4.48
CA ALA A 26 5.21 -41.40 -4.84
C ALA A 26 5.02 -40.20 -3.90
N VAL A 27 5.21 -40.39 -2.59
CA VAL A 27 5.12 -39.30 -1.60
C VAL A 27 6.33 -38.37 -1.72
N ASP A 28 7.52 -38.90 -2.02
CA ASP A 28 8.71 -38.08 -2.32
C ASP A 28 8.52 -37.24 -3.59
N ARG A 29 7.91 -37.82 -4.64
CA ARG A 29 7.56 -37.07 -5.86
C ARG A 29 6.53 -35.98 -5.60
N LEU A 30 5.53 -36.25 -4.76
CA LEU A 30 4.54 -35.24 -4.37
C LEU A 30 5.19 -34.14 -3.52
N ARG A 31 6.09 -34.48 -2.60
CA ARG A 31 6.84 -33.52 -1.78
C ARG A 31 7.79 -32.66 -2.60
N GLN A 32 8.48 -33.26 -3.57
CA GLN A 32 9.33 -32.55 -4.54
C GLN A 32 8.50 -31.66 -5.47
N SER A 33 7.30 -32.10 -5.88
CA SER A 33 6.40 -31.28 -6.68
C SER A 33 5.77 -30.13 -5.89
N LEU A 34 5.51 -30.33 -4.59
CA LEU A 34 5.04 -29.27 -3.69
C LEU A 34 6.17 -28.27 -3.41
N SER A 35 7.39 -28.73 -3.11
CA SER A 35 8.52 -27.83 -2.90
C SER A 35 8.88 -27.07 -4.17
N ALA A 36 8.80 -27.72 -5.34
CA ALA A 36 8.99 -27.04 -6.63
C ALA A 36 7.86 -26.05 -6.94
N ALA A 37 6.62 -26.32 -6.51
CA ALA A 37 5.50 -25.40 -6.66
C ALA A 37 5.60 -24.21 -5.68
N GLU A 38 6.03 -24.44 -4.44
CA GLU A 38 6.31 -23.40 -3.44
C GLU A 38 7.51 -22.54 -3.87
N GLU A 39 8.58 -23.14 -4.39
CA GLU A 39 9.73 -22.42 -4.96
C GLU A 39 9.34 -21.64 -6.22
N ALA A 40 8.42 -22.17 -7.05
CA ALA A 40 7.90 -21.46 -8.21
C ALA A 40 6.97 -20.29 -7.82
N GLU A 41 6.16 -20.41 -6.77
CA GLU A 41 5.40 -19.28 -6.23
C GLU A 41 6.32 -18.23 -5.60
N VAL A 42 7.32 -18.63 -4.81
CA VAL A 42 8.32 -17.70 -4.25
C VAL A 42 9.12 -17.03 -5.37
N ALA A 43 9.50 -17.74 -6.44
CA ALA A 43 10.16 -17.17 -7.61
C ALA A 43 9.23 -16.26 -8.42
N LYS A 44 7.93 -16.58 -8.50
CA LYS A 44 6.93 -15.75 -9.15
C LYS A 44 6.67 -14.47 -8.36
N GLN A 45 6.60 -14.53 -7.03
CA GLN A 45 6.57 -13.35 -6.16
C GLN A 45 7.85 -12.53 -6.27
N LYS A 46 9.02 -13.17 -6.35
CA LYS A 46 10.31 -12.49 -6.58
C LYS A 46 10.44 -11.89 -7.99
N ALA A 47 9.67 -12.39 -8.97
CA ALA A 47 9.59 -11.86 -10.33
C ALA A 47 8.49 -10.78 -10.48
N GLU A 48 7.40 -10.87 -9.72
CA GLU A 48 6.38 -9.81 -9.59
C GLU A 48 6.93 -8.60 -8.80
N ASP A 49 7.76 -8.85 -7.79
CA ASP A 49 8.63 -7.86 -7.13
C ASP A 49 9.93 -7.60 -7.91
N GLY A 50 10.07 -8.23 -9.09
CA GLY A 50 11.20 -8.16 -9.99
C GLY A 50 11.27 -6.85 -10.75
N MET A 51 11.32 -5.72 -10.04
CA MET A 51 11.83 -4.49 -10.63
C MET A 51 13.34 -4.65 -10.80
N GLU A 52 13.75 -5.22 -11.94
CA GLU A 52 15.12 -5.06 -12.42
C GLU A 52 15.46 -3.57 -12.36
N MET A 53 16.47 -3.24 -11.56
CA MET A 53 16.87 -1.86 -11.33
C MET A 53 17.12 -1.19 -12.69
N LEU A 54 16.28 -0.20 -13.04
CA LEU A 54 16.34 0.46 -14.34
C LEU A 54 17.76 0.94 -14.61
N TRP A 55 18.22 0.82 -15.85
CA TRP A 55 19.59 1.12 -16.27
C TRP A 55 20.10 2.51 -15.83
N ILE A 56 19.21 3.47 -15.64
CA ILE A 56 19.53 4.83 -15.15
C ILE A 56 20.06 4.81 -13.71
N TRP A 57 19.69 3.81 -12.93
CA TRP A 57 20.18 3.58 -11.57
C TRP A 57 21.35 2.60 -11.51
N LYS A 58 21.76 2.01 -12.65
CA LYS A 58 23.04 1.31 -12.75
C LYS A 58 24.12 2.38 -12.85
N VAL A 59 24.68 2.77 -11.71
CA VAL A 59 25.88 3.62 -11.71
C VAL A 59 27.03 2.76 -12.22
N GLU A 60 27.68 3.20 -13.30
CA GLU A 60 28.94 2.61 -13.73
C GLU A 60 29.99 2.94 -12.67
N VAL A 61 30.24 2.00 -11.78
CA VAL A 61 31.25 2.15 -10.76
C VAL A 61 32.57 1.62 -11.32
N ALA A 62 33.61 2.47 -11.31
CA ALA A 62 34.95 2.05 -11.71
C ALA A 62 35.40 0.92 -10.78
N THR A 63 35.79 -0.22 -11.35
CA THR A 63 36.27 -1.39 -10.61
C THR A 63 37.47 -1.01 -9.73
N GLY A 64 37.26 -0.95 -8.42
CA GLY A 64 38.24 -0.58 -7.39
C GLY A 64 37.60 -0.56 -5.99
N GLU A 65 38.41 -0.37 -4.94
CA GLU A 65 37.98 -0.35 -3.52
C GLU A 65 36.88 0.70 -3.21
N ASP A 66 36.74 1.72 -4.06
CA ASP A 66 35.69 2.74 -3.98
C ASP A 66 34.32 2.25 -4.47
N GLN A 67 34.23 1.04 -5.03
CA GLN A 67 33.01 0.55 -5.64
C GLN A 67 31.89 0.33 -4.62
N ASP A 68 32.22 -0.33 -3.52
CA ASP A 68 31.28 -0.59 -2.42
C ASP A 68 30.77 0.71 -1.78
N VAL A 69 31.60 1.75 -1.73
CA VAL A 69 31.25 3.07 -1.17
C VAL A 69 30.24 3.79 -2.06
N VAL A 70 30.43 3.75 -3.39
CA VAL A 70 29.51 4.36 -4.35
C VAL A 70 28.18 3.60 -4.42
N GLU A 71 28.22 2.27 -4.44
CA GLU A 71 27.01 1.43 -4.42
C GLU A 71 26.19 1.66 -3.14
N ASN A 72 26.84 1.74 -1.97
CA ASN A 72 26.17 2.05 -0.71
C ASN A 72 25.54 3.46 -0.72
N LYS A 73 26.23 4.47 -1.26
CA LYS A 73 25.68 5.83 -1.42
C LYS A 73 24.45 5.86 -2.32
N VAL A 74 24.47 5.16 -3.45
CA VAL A 74 23.32 5.09 -4.38
C VAL A 74 22.12 4.42 -3.71
N LEU A 75 22.34 3.32 -2.98
CA LEU A 75 21.30 2.63 -2.22
C LEU A 75 20.72 3.53 -1.12
N ARG A 76 21.57 4.26 -0.38
CA ARG A 76 21.12 5.24 0.63
C ARG A 76 20.29 6.36 0.02
N ILE A 77 20.69 6.90 -1.14
CA ILE A 77 19.93 7.93 -1.86
C ILE A 77 18.58 7.37 -2.33
N ALA A 78 18.55 6.15 -2.88
CA ALA A 78 17.33 5.50 -3.31
C ALA A 78 16.38 5.25 -2.12
N TRP A 79 16.91 4.77 -1.00
CA TRP A 79 16.17 4.57 0.24
C TRP A 79 15.63 5.89 0.80
N ALA A 80 16.46 6.94 0.87
CA ALA A 80 16.02 8.27 1.31
C ALA A 80 14.92 8.85 0.40
N LYS A 81 15.04 8.70 -0.92
CA LYS A 81 14.00 9.10 -1.88
C LYS A 81 12.71 8.30 -1.70
N ALA A 82 12.81 6.99 -1.44
CA ALA A 82 11.65 6.15 -1.17
C ALA A 82 10.96 6.56 0.14
N CYS A 83 11.72 6.80 1.20
CA CYS A 83 11.19 7.28 2.48
C CYS A 83 10.53 8.65 2.33
N ALA A 84 11.16 9.59 1.60
CA ALA A 84 10.56 10.89 1.31
C ALA A 84 9.24 10.77 0.56
N LYS A 85 9.15 9.89 -0.45
CA LYS A 85 7.89 9.60 -1.15
C LYS A 85 6.82 9.05 -0.22
N VAL A 86 7.16 8.10 0.65
CA VAL A 86 6.23 7.55 1.64
C VAL A 86 5.69 8.66 2.55
N MET A 87 6.55 9.55 3.04
CA MET A 87 6.14 10.70 3.85
C MET A 87 5.20 11.65 3.07
N CYS A 88 5.55 12.01 1.83
CA CYS A 88 4.67 12.84 0.99
C CYS A 88 3.31 12.17 0.73
N TYR A 89 3.29 10.86 0.47
CA TYR A 89 2.04 10.13 0.27
C TYR A 89 1.15 10.14 1.50
N THR A 90 1.72 10.12 2.71
CA THR A 90 0.89 10.24 3.92
C THR A 90 0.18 11.59 4.00
N GLU A 91 0.88 12.70 3.74
CA GLU A 91 0.26 14.03 3.72
C GLU A 91 -0.80 14.17 2.63
N GLU A 92 -0.52 13.65 1.42
CA GLU A 92 -1.48 13.64 0.32
C GLU A 92 -2.75 12.83 0.65
N THR A 93 -2.62 11.70 1.36
CA THR A 93 -3.78 10.92 1.79
C THR A 93 -4.63 11.65 2.83
N ASP A 94 -4.01 12.41 3.73
CA ASP A 94 -4.71 13.22 4.73
C ASP A 94 -5.47 14.36 4.06
N LEU A 95 -4.85 15.06 3.11
CA LEU A 95 -5.49 16.12 2.33
C LEU A 95 -6.64 15.59 1.48
N LEU A 96 -6.48 14.42 0.86
CA LEU A 96 -7.52 13.81 0.04
C LEU A 96 -8.77 13.48 0.87
N GLU A 97 -8.61 12.92 2.07
CA GLU A 97 -9.73 12.65 2.97
C GLU A 97 -10.46 13.93 3.39
N GLU A 98 -9.72 15.01 3.65
CA GLU A 98 -10.30 16.29 3.98
C GLU A 98 -11.12 16.85 2.79
N GLU A 99 -10.57 16.80 1.58
CA GLU A 99 -11.28 17.25 0.37
C GLU A 99 -12.51 16.41 0.07
N MET A 100 -12.44 15.09 0.27
CA MET A 100 -13.62 14.21 0.16
C MET A 100 -14.71 14.66 1.14
N CYS A 101 -14.35 14.90 2.40
CA CYS A 101 -15.30 15.39 3.40
C CYS A 101 -15.89 16.76 3.02
N ARG A 102 -15.06 17.69 2.53
CA ARG A 102 -15.50 19.03 2.09
C ARG A 102 -16.46 18.96 0.92
N VAL A 103 -16.21 18.08 -0.06
CA VAL A 103 -17.10 17.88 -1.21
C VAL A 103 -18.48 17.38 -0.77
N LEU A 104 -18.55 16.41 0.16
CA LEU A 104 -19.84 15.94 0.69
C LEU A 104 -20.60 17.05 1.43
N GLN A 105 -19.89 17.82 2.25
CA GLN A 105 -20.45 18.96 2.97
C GLN A 105 -20.94 20.06 2.02
N PHE A 106 -20.20 20.32 0.94
CA PHE A 106 -20.59 21.28 -0.09
C PHE A 106 -21.90 20.88 -0.76
N PHE A 107 -22.04 19.61 -1.18
CA PHE A 107 -23.28 19.15 -1.80
C PHE A 107 -24.47 19.24 -0.85
N GLN A 108 -24.28 18.88 0.43
CA GLN A 108 -25.33 19.03 1.43
C GLN A 108 -25.76 20.49 1.60
N TRP A 109 -24.79 21.38 1.81
CA TRP A 109 -25.06 22.81 1.96
C TRP A 109 -25.76 23.39 0.73
N HIS A 110 -25.32 22.99 -0.47
CA HIS A 110 -25.90 23.48 -1.72
C HIS A 110 -27.33 22.95 -1.94
N ALA A 111 -27.61 21.70 -1.54
CA ALA A 111 -28.96 21.16 -1.53
C ALA A 111 -29.89 21.96 -0.59
N ASP A 112 -29.42 22.26 0.63
CA ASP A 112 -30.16 23.07 1.60
C ASP A 112 -30.40 24.50 1.11
N TRP A 113 -29.42 25.08 0.42
CA TRP A 113 -29.55 26.38 -0.21
C TRP A 113 -30.65 26.41 -1.27
N TRP A 114 -30.77 25.36 -2.09
CA TRP A 114 -31.87 25.21 -3.04
C TRP A 114 -33.22 25.04 -2.34
N ARG A 115 -33.30 24.23 -1.27
CA ARG A 115 -34.53 24.05 -0.48
C ARG A 115 -35.01 25.37 0.14
N ALA A 116 -34.10 26.18 0.67
CA ALA A 116 -34.41 27.49 1.24
C ALA A 116 -35.03 28.47 0.22
N ARG A 117 -34.79 28.24 -1.09
CA ARG A 117 -35.30 29.10 -2.17
C ARG A 117 -36.71 28.79 -2.65
N VAL A 118 -37.30 27.66 -2.24
CA VAL A 118 -38.67 27.25 -2.63
C VAL A 118 -39.73 28.30 -2.26
N GLY A 119 -39.45 29.17 -1.26
CA GLY A 119 -40.32 30.28 -0.84
C GLY A 119 -39.73 31.69 -0.99
N SER A 120 -38.69 31.87 -1.82
CA SER A 120 -38.00 33.16 -1.94
C SER A 120 -38.95 34.31 -2.34
N ARG A 121 -38.80 35.46 -1.68
CA ARG A 121 -39.63 36.67 -1.90
C ARG A 121 -39.59 37.16 -3.36
N ALA A 122 -38.52 36.85 -4.10
CA ALA A 122 -38.32 37.30 -5.48
C ALA A 122 -39.41 36.81 -6.45
N VAL A 123 -40.04 35.66 -6.18
CA VAL A 123 -41.01 35.02 -7.10
C VAL A 123 -42.42 35.03 -6.51
N ARG A 124 -42.67 35.85 -5.48
CA ARG A 124 -43.88 35.72 -4.65
C ARG A 124 -45.13 36.26 -5.35
N GLN A 125 -45.00 37.17 -6.32
CA GLN A 125 -46.15 37.86 -6.92
C GLN A 125 -46.86 37.04 -8.01
N ASP A 126 -46.13 36.25 -8.81
CA ASP A 126 -46.71 35.40 -9.87
C ASP A 126 -46.86 33.94 -9.38
N LYS A 127 -48.10 33.42 -9.40
CA LYS A 127 -48.41 32.06 -8.94
C LYS A 127 -47.73 31.00 -9.80
N VAL A 128 -47.79 31.14 -11.13
CA VAL A 128 -47.27 30.13 -12.06
C VAL A 128 -45.74 30.08 -11.97
N LEU A 129 -45.12 31.26 -11.92
CA LEU A 129 -43.67 31.36 -11.77
C LEU A 129 -43.20 30.80 -10.43
N ARG A 130 -43.98 30.99 -9.34
CA ARG A 130 -43.66 30.44 -8.02
C ARG A 130 -43.69 28.91 -7.99
N GLU A 131 -44.72 28.32 -8.57
CA GLU A 131 -44.86 26.85 -8.68
C GLU A 131 -43.72 26.25 -9.53
N GLY A 132 -43.40 26.87 -10.66
CA GLY A 132 -42.28 26.46 -11.51
C GLY A 132 -40.92 26.62 -10.84
N HIS A 133 -40.69 27.75 -10.16
CA HIS A 133 -39.44 27.98 -9.43
C HIS A 133 -39.27 27.02 -8.25
N GLY A 134 -40.33 26.77 -7.48
CA GLY A 134 -40.30 25.83 -6.36
C GLY A 134 -40.00 24.40 -6.81
N SER A 135 -40.67 23.93 -7.86
CA SER A 135 -40.42 22.60 -8.43
C SER A 135 -39.00 22.47 -9.00
N TYR A 136 -38.49 23.50 -9.67
CA TYR A 136 -37.11 23.52 -10.15
C TYR A 136 -36.10 23.49 -9.01
N ALA A 137 -36.28 24.31 -7.98
CA ALA A 137 -35.40 24.36 -6.82
C ALA A 137 -35.36 23.01 -6.09
N LEU A 138 -36.51 22.35 -5.90
CA LEU A 138 -36.58 21.00 -5.32
C LEU A 138 -35.87 19.96 -6.20
N LYS A 139 -36.03 20.04 -7.53
CA LYS A 139 -35.31 19.16 -8.46
C LYS A 139 -33.79 19.36 -8.38
N GLN A 140 -33.33 20.60 -8.24
CA GLN A 140 -31.92 20.91 -8.05
C GLN A 140 -31.40 20.36 -6.72
N ALA A 141 -32.13 20.54 -5.62
CA ALA A 141 -31.76 19.95 -4.33
C ALA A 141 -31.60 18.42 -4.42
N ALA A 142 -32.57 17.73 -5.03
CA ALA A 142 -32.51 16.29 -5.23
C ALA A 142 -31.31 15.85 -6.10
N CYS A 143 -30.93 16.65 -7.10
CA CYS A 143 -29.75 16.40 -7.92
C CYS A 143 -28.46 16.47 -7.08
N GLN A 144 -28.34 17.47 -6.20
CA GLN A 144 -27.19 17.61 -5.30
C GLN A 144 -27.14 16.47 -4.27
N ASP A 145 -28.28 16.06 -3.72
CA ASP A 145 -28.36 14.89 -2.82
C ASP A 145 -27.90 13.62 -3.55
N GLY A 146 -28.30 13.45 -4.81
CA GLY A 146 -27.89 12.33 -5.65
C GLY A 146 -26.39 12.32 -5.94
N MET A 147 -25.79 13.47 -6.24
CA MET A 147 -24.33 13.60 -6.40
C MET A 147 -23.61 13.24 -5.12
N ARG A 148 -24.06 13.77 -3.97
CA ARG A 148 -23.52 13.43 -2.66
C ARG A 148 -23.54 11.92 -2.41
N ALA A 149 -24.69 11.28 -2.61
CA ALA A 149 -24.84 9.84 -2.42
C ALA A 149 -23.93 9.02 -3.35
N GLY A 150 -23.77 9.45 -4.61
CA GLY A 150 -22.86 8.82 -5.56
C GLY A 150 -21.40 8.90 -5.13
N PHE A 151 -20.95 10.06 -4.67
CA PHE A 151 -19.60 10.21 -4.12
C PHE A 151 -19.41 9.41 -2.83
N GLU A 152 -20.38 9.43 -1.90
CA GLU A 152 -20.33 8.62 -0.69
C GLU A 152 -20.18 7.12 -0.99
N ASP A 153 -20.90 6.62 -2.00
CA ASP A 153 -20.80 5.21 -2.40
C ASP A 153 -19.45 4.89 -3.06
N GLN A 154 -18.99 5.74 -3.99
CA GLN A 154 -17.70 5.58 -4.66
C GLN A 154 -16.53 5.60 -3.65
N TRP A 155 -16.62 6.42 -2.61
CA TRP A 155 -15.57 6.63 -1.63
C TRP A 155 -15.58 5.65 -0.46
N ARG A 156 -16.65 4.88 -0.28
CA ARG A 156 -16.77 3.87 0.78
C ARG A 156 -15.63 2.85 0.74
N GLY A 157 -15.18 2.45 -0.45
CA GLY A 157 -14.05 1.54 -0.63
C GLY A 157 -12.68 2.20 -0.39
N LEU A 158 -12.54 3.48 -0.76
CA LEU A 158 -11.28 4.21 -0.64
C LEU A 158 -10.90 4.45 0.83
N ALA A 159 -11.85 4.78 1.68
CA ALA A 159 -11.59 4.99 3.11
C ALA A 159 -10.90 3.77 3.76
N ARG A 160 -11.29 2.56 3.37
CA ARG A 160 -10.64 1.33 3.85
C ARG A 160 -9.21 1.21 3.33
N LEU A 161 -9.00 1.45 2.04
CA LEU A 161 -7.67 1.38 1.42
C LEU A 161 -6.70 2.39 2.04
N VAL A 162 -7.16 3.59 2.38
CA VAL A 162 -6.34 4.62 3.03
C VAL A 162 -5.93 4.17 4.44
N VAL A 163 -6.84 3.58 5.22
CA VAL A 163 -6.51 3.02 6.55
C VAL A 163 -5.48 1.90 6.43
N ASP A 164 -5.66 0.99 5.48
CA ASP A 164 -4.73 -0.12 5.24
C ASP A 164 -3.35 0.41 4.78
N ALA A 165 -3.31 1.42 3.91
CA ALA A 165 -2.09 2.06 3.43
C ALA A 165 -1.33 2.79 4.55
N ARG A 166 -2.03 3.55 5.40
CA ARG A 166 -1.43 4.20 6.59
C ARG A 166 -0.86 3.15 7.55
N ALA A 167 -1.60 2.07 7.80
CA ALA A 167 -1.13 0.98 8.65
C ALA A 167 0.09 0.26 8.08
N ALA A 168 0.21 0.16 6.75
CA ALA A 168 1.41 -0.36 6.09
C ALA A 168 2.61 0.60 6.22
N CYS A 169 2.40 1.90 5.98
CA CYS A 169 3.46 2.92 6.10
C CYS A 169 3.98 3.03 7.54
N ALA A 170 3.10 2.95 8.55
CA ALA A 170 3.49 3.00 9.96
C ALA A 170 4.32 1.79 10.43
N LYS A 171 4.26 0.66 9.72
CA LYS A 171 5.07 -0.54 10.02
C LYS A 171 6.51 -0.43 9.52
N VAL A 172 6.80 0.54 8.64
CA VAL A 172 8.17 0.85 8.24
C VAL A 172 8.86 1.49 9.44
N LYS A 173 9.41 0.65 10.32
CA LYS A 173 10.32 1.10 11.38
C LYS A 173 11.51 1.73 10.69
N VAL A 174 11.62 3.05 10.76
CA VAL A 174 12.89 3.73 10.51
C VAL A 174 13.73 3.41 11.74
N ASP A 175 14.60 2.40 11.64
CA ASP A 175 15.62 2.18 12.64
C ASP A 175 16.63 3.33 12.52
N ASP A 176 16.38 4.42 13.24
CA ASP A 176 17.26 5.59 13.41
C ASP A 176 18.49 5.23 14.27
N LYS A 177 19.15 4.10 13.96
CA LYS A 177 20.40 3.68 14.59
C LYS A 177 21.55 3.95 13.63
N TRP A 178 21.80 5.23 13.37
CA TRP A 178 23.00 5.71 12.70
C TRP A 178 23.82 6.58 13.66
N GLU A 179 24.17 6.03 14.82
CA GLU A 179 25.17 6.63 15.68
C GLU A 179 26.53 5.95 15.45
N GLU A 180 27.44 6.77 14.89
CA GLU A 180 28.85 6.85 15.25
C GLU A 180 29.81 5.76 14.70
N SER A 181 30.39 6.00 13.51
CA SER A 181 31.65 5.36 13.10
C SER A 181 32.55 6.19 12.18
N ASP A 182 32.22 7.46 11.90
CA ASP A 182 32.94 8.27 10.89
C ASP A 182 34.06 9.15 11.45
N GLU A 183 34.56 8.92 12.67
CA GLU A 183 35.60 9.76 13.28
C GLU A 183 37.05 9.26 13.05
N LYS A 184 37.31 8.28 12.17
CA LYS A 184 38.66 7.69 12.01
C LYS A 184 39.27 7.68 10.60
N ALA A 185 38.80 8.53 9.68
CA ALA A 185 39.33 8.55 8.31
C ALA A 185 40.30 9.70 7.99
N ASP A 186 40.35 10.79 8.76
CA ASP A 186 41.01 12.03 8.30
C ASP A 186 42.45 12.27 8.81
N GLU A 187 43.09 11.28 9.43
CA GLU A 187 44.45 11.46 9.99
C GLU A 187 45.61 10.96 9.10
N ARG A 188 45.38 10.74 7.80
CA ARG A 188 46.45 10.21 6.92
C ARG A 188 46.53 10.83 5.53
N VAL A 189 46.59 12.16 5.46
CA VAL A 189 47.28 12.84 4.35
C VAL A 189 48.16 13.93 4.94
N GLY A 190 49.39 13.55 5.30
CA GLY A 190 50.46 14.51 5.51
C GLY A 190 50.68 15.26 4.20
N LEU A 191 50.25 16.51 4.16
CA LEU A 191 50.47 17.44 3.07
C LEU A 191 51.96 17.79 3.06
N THR A 192 52.78 17.01 2.34
CA THR A 192 54.09 17.46 1.89
C THR A 192 53.87 18.38 0.69
N ASP A 193 54.10 19.67 0.91
CA ASP A 193 54.04 20.71 -0.11
C ASP A 193 55.04 20.42 -1.24
N PRO A 194 54.64 20.44 -2.53
CA PRO A 194 55.56 20.22 -3.65
C PRO A 194 56.48 21.41 -4.01
N PHE A 195 56.48 22.49 -3.23
CA PHE A 195 57.28 23.70 -3.46
C PHE A 195 57.98 24.14 -2.17
N ASP A 196 59.03 23.40 -1.81
CA ASP A 196 60.17 23.88 -1.00
C ASP A 196 61.47 23.30 -1.59
#